data_AF-A0A2V9QE97-F1
#
_entry.id   AF-A0A2V9QE97-F1
#
_cell.length_a   1.000
_cell.length_b   1.000
_cell.length_c   1.000
_cell.angle_alpha   90.00
_cell.angle_beta   90.00
_cell.angle_gamma   90.00
#
_symmetry.space_group_name_H-M   'P 1'
#
loop_
_entity.id
_entity.type
_entity.pdbx_description
1 polymer ?
#
loop_
_entity_poly.entity_id
_entity_poly.type
_entity_poly.pdbx_seq_one_letter_code
_entity_poly.pdbx_strand_id
1 'polypeptide(L)'
;MLTLGNQLSNLAMWGLNFTNNIVIAGSLPVWSAGGGSTACGYYDVPIVSLNACFSTYTFTDNALIATPLTYPPSKWPSGNYFPVDINAVQFVNYNNGNGGDYHLHASSPYKNAGTDGKDLGADIDVIETATAGVY
;
A
#
# COMPACT_ATOMS: atom_id res chain seq x y z
N MET A 1 2.14 2.29 -7.22
CA MET A 1 3.40 3.04 -7.29
C MET A 1 3.26 4.33 -6.50
N LEU A 2 4.20 4.60 -5.60
CA LEU A 2 4.30 5.84 -4.83
C LEU A 2 5.41 6.71 -5.43
N THR A 3 5.05 7.86 -5.99
CA THR A 3 6.03 8.80 -6.53
C THR A 3 6.44 9.81 -5.46
N LEU A 4 7.74 9.96 -5.22
CA LEU A 4 8.29 10.80 -4.15
C LEU A 4 9.16 11.91 -4.72
N GLY A 5 8.83 13.15 -4.36
CA GLY A 5 9.61 14.33 -4.70
C GLY A 5 9.63 15.29 -3.52
N ASN A 6 10.72 16.03 -3.37
CA ASN A 6 10.84 17.08 -2.39
C ASN A 6 11.50 18.31 -3.00
N GLN A 7 11.10 19.49 -2.51
CA GLN A 7 11.83 20.72 -2.77
C GLN A 7 12.81 20.93 -1.62
N LEU A 8 14.11 20.86 -1.91
CA LEU A 8 15.18 20.86 -0.89
C LEU A 8 15.28 22.16 -0.09
N SER A 9 14.65 23.23 -0.56
CA SER A 9 14.52 24.50 0.17
C SER A 9 13.43 24.48 1.25
N ASN A 10 12.58 23.46 1.27
CA ASN A 10 11.48 23.32 2.23
C ASN A 10 11.80 22.26 3.27
N LEU A 11 11.03 22.27 4.37
CA LEU A 11 11.09 21.23 5.39
C LEU A 11 10.69 19.87 4.83
N ALA A 12 11.19 18.80 5.45
CA ALA A 12 10.81 17.43 5.12
C ALA A 12 9.28 17.23 5.23
N MET A 13 8.72 16.37 4.38
CA MET A 13 7.32 15.96 4.50
C MET A 13 7.11 15.20 5.81
N TRP A 14 5.89 15.15 6.32
CA TRP A 14 5.61 14.51 7.60
C TRP A 14 4.16 14.02 7.66
N GLY A 15 3.89 13.10 8.59
CA GLY A 15 2.53 12.64 8.89
C GLY A 15 1.91 11.72 7.83
N LEU A 16 2.71 11.04 7.01
CA LEU A 16 2.17 10.03 6.10
C LEU A 16 1.62 8.85 6.92
N ASN A 17 0.31 8.58 6.83
CA ASN A 17 -0.31 7.41 7.44
C ASN A 17 -0.86 6.49 6.33
N PHE A 18 -0.14 5.42 6.05
CA PHE A 18 -0.52 4.41 5.07
C PHE A 18 -0.65 3.06 5.78
N THR A 19 -1.86 2.78 6.26
CA THR A 19 -2.17 1.60 7.07
C THR A 19 -3.45 0.93 6.63
N ASN A 20 -3.57 -0.37 6.90
CA ASN A 20 -4.77 -1.17 6.65
C ASN A 20 -5.15 -1.27 5.15
N ASN A 21 -4.19 -1.19 4.23
CA ASN A 21 -4.46 -1.20 2.79
C ASN A 21 -4.16 -2.57 2.14
N ILE A 22 -4.83 -2.86 1.04
CA ILE A 22 -4.45 -3.92 0.10
C ILE A 22 -4.06 -3.25 -1.21
N VAL A 23 -2.79 -3.40 -1.63
CA VAL A 23 -2.29 -2.77 -2.87
C VAL A 23 -1.35 -3.69 -3.62
N ILE A 24 -1.39 -3.61 -4.95
CA ILE A 24 -0.40 -4.26 -5.81
C ILE A 24 0.88 -3.43 -5.78
N ALA A 25 1.99 -4.06 -5.39
CA ALA A 25 3.28 -3.39 -5.29
C ALA A 25 3.79 -2.94 -6.67
N GLY A 26 3.61 -3.80 -7.69
CA GLY A 26 4.13 -3.58 -9.04
C GLY A 26 5.67 -3.74 -9.12
N SER A 27 6.22 -3.60 -10.33
CA SER A 27 7.67 -3.76 -10.56
C SER A 27 8.51 -2.60 -10.00
N LEU A 28 7.91 -1.42 -9.89
CA LEU A 28 8.52 -0.18 -9.39
C LEU A 28 7.59 0.42 -8.32
N PRO A 29 7.64 -0.08 -7.08
CA PRO A 29 6.69 0.31 -6.05
C PRO A 29 6.86 1.76 -5.58
N VAL A 30 8.09 2.27 -5.63
CA VAL A 30 8.44 3.66 -5.32
C VAL A 30 9.27 4.23 -6.46
N TRP A 31 9.05 5.50 -6.79
CA TRP A 31 9.74 6.18 -7.88
C TRP A 31 10.04 7.65 -7.54
N SER A 32 11.25 8.12 -7.86
CA SER A 32 11.65 9.50 -7.70
C SER A 32 10.93 10.40 -8.69
N ALA A 33 10.40 11.54 -8.23
CA ALA A 33 9.82 12.56 -9.08
C ALA A 33 10.86 13.38 -9.87
N GLY A 34 12.15 13.06 -9.73
CA GLY A 34 13.27 13.83 -10.29
C GLY A 34 14.00 14.65 -9.22
N GLY A 35 14.85 15.58 -9.63
CA GLY A 35 15.67 16.41 -8.73
C GLY A 35 17.12 15.92 -8.52
N GLY A 36 17.53 14.87 -9.22
CA GLY A 36 18.92 14.37 -9.19
C GLY A 36 19.28 13.65 -7.89
N SER A 37 20.59 13.53 -7.63
CA SER A 37 21.14 12.78 -6.49
C SER A 37 20.81 13.35 -5.11
N THR A 38 20.28 14.57 -5.06
CA THR A 38 19.89 15.24 -3.83
C THR A 38 18.41 15.03 -3.47
N ALA A 39 17.61 14.46 -4.38
CA ALA A 39 16.20 14.18 -4.11
C ALA A 39 16.04 13.08 -3.05
N CYS A 40 15.08 13.23 -2.14
CA CYS A 40 14.85 12.26 -1.07
C CYS A 40 14.46 10.87 -1.61
N GLY A 41 13.79 10.82 -2.76
CA GLY A 41 13.37 9.59 -3.42
C GLY A 41 14.44 8.93 -4.30
N TYR A 42 15.65 9.49 -4.40
CA TYR A 42 16.67 9.13 -5.41
C TYR A 42 16.97 7.62 -5.56
N TYR A 43 16.90 6.85 -4.48
CA TYR A 43 17.26 5.43 -4.50
C TYR A 43 16.11 4.49 -4.91
N ASP A 44 14.86 4.98 -4.99
CA ASP A 44 13.68 4.18 -5.36
C ASP A 44 13.48 2.90 -4.53
N VAL A 45 14.01 2.86 -3.29
CA VAL A 45 13.87 1.73 -2.37
C VAL A 45 12.86 2.11 -1.28
N PRO A 46 11.76 1.36 -1.08
CA PRO A 46 10.65 1.82 -0.24
C PRO A 46 11.05 2.33 1.14
N ILE A 47 11.75 1.52 1.95
CA ILE A 47 12.17 1.92 3.29
C ILE A 47 13.19 3.08 3.29
N VAL A 48 14.09 3.11 2.31
CA VAL A 48 15.11 4.17 2.21
C VAL A 48 14.45 5.49 1.83
N SER A 49 13.61 5.48 0.81
CA SER A 49 12.92 6.67 0.31
C SER A 49 11.91 7.19 1.33
N LEU A 50 11.17 6.33 2.04
CA LEU A 50 10.26 6.77 3.11
C LEU A 50 11.02 7.45 4.25
N ASN A 51 12.12 6.86 4.72
CA ASN A 51 12.97 7.45 5.77
C ASN A 51 13.64 8.77 5.34
N ALA A 52 13.98 8.91 4.07
CA ALA A 52 14.61 10.12 3.54
C ALA A 52 13.58 11.23 3.26
N CYS A 53 12.38 10.89 2.80
CA CYS A 53 11.37 11.84 2.37
C CYS A 53 10.47 12.34 3.50
N PHE A 54 10.26 11.53 4.55
CA PHE A 54 9.35 11.85 5.64
C PHE A 54 10.06 11.90 6.98
N SER A 55 9.84 12.96 7.76
CA SER A 55 10.32 13.06 9.15
C SER A 55 9.49 12.19 10.11
N THR A 56 8.20 12.00 9.81
CA THR A 56 7.33 11.04 10.49
C THR A 56 6.44 10.34 9.47
N TYR A 57 6.29 9.03 9.62
CA TYR A 57 5.32 8.24 8.85
C TYR A 57 4.92 6.98 9.62
N THR A 58 3.75 6.46 9.30
CA THR A 58 3.26 5.14 9.69
C THR A 58 2.96 4.37 8.43
N PHE A 59 3.63 3.23 8.25
CA PHE A 59 3.46 2.37 7.08
C PHE A 59 3.48 0.91 7.55
N THR A 60 2.32 0.41 7.97
CA THR A 60 2.19 -0.92 8.58
C THR A 60 0.82 -1.51 8.24
N ASP A 61 0.68 -2.83 8.40
CA ASP A 61 -0.57 -3.56 8.25
C ASP A 61 -1.17 -3.36 6.85
N ASN A 62 -0.31 -3.31 5.84
CA ASN A 62 -0.72 -3.31 4.44
C ASN A 62 -0.39 -4.66 3.80
N ALA A 63 -1.30 -5.21 3.01
CA ALA A 63 -1.01 -6.32 2.11
C ALA A 63 -0.43 -5.79 0.80
N LEU A 64 0.88 -5.95 0.63
CA LEU A 64 1.64 -5.53 -0.55
C LEU A 64 1.76 -6.72 -1.52
N ILE A 65 0.84 -6.79 -2.47
CA ILE A 65 0.68 -7.93 -3.36
C ILE A 65 1.81 -7.99 -4.39
N ALA A 66 2.37 -9.18 -4.57
CA ALA A 66 3.32 -9.52 -5.62
C ALA A 66 4.54 -8.59 -5.64
N THR A 67 5.17 -8.36 -4.48
CA THR A 67 6.42 -7.60 -4.43
C THR A 67 7.50 -8.29 -5.28
N PRO A 68 8.18 -7.56 -6.17
CA PRO A 68 9.19 -8.14 -7.06
C PRO A 68 10.46 -8.50 -6.29
N LEU A 69 11.29 -9.39 -6.87
CA LEU A 69 12.55 -9.83 -6.27
C LEU A 69 13.56 -8.69 -6.02
N THR A 70 13.45 -7.59 -6.77
CA THR A 70 14.26 -6.37 -6.59
C THR A 70 13.84 -5.57 -5.35
N TYR A 71 12.58 -5.69 -4.92
CA TYR A 71 12.02 -5.01 -3.76
C TYR A 71 11.35 -6.03 -2.82
N PRO A 72 12.12 -7.00 -2.29
CA PRO A 72 11.59 -8.04 -1.41
C PRO A 72 11.06 -7.42 -0.10
N PRO A 73 10.35 -8.20 0.73
CA PRO A 73 9.82 -7.73 2.02
C PRO A 73 10.80 -6.93 2.89
N SER A 74 12.09 -7.28 2.88
CA SER A 74 13.14 -6.59 3.63
C SER A 74 13.45 -5.15 3.15
N LYS A 75 12.91 -4.73 2.02
CA LYS A 75 13.02 -3.36 1.48
C LYS A 75 11.84 -2.46 1.85
N TRP A 76 10.88 -2.98 2.62
CA TRP A 76 9.70 -2.25 3.08
C TRP A 76 9.76 -2.01 4.59
N PRO A 77 9.01 -1.03 5.10
CA PRO A 77 8.76 -0.89 6.54
C PRO A 77 8.23 -2.21 7.14
N SER A 78 8.61 -2.49 8.38
CA SER A 78 8.12 -3.66 9.12
C SER A 78 6.61 -3.58 9.38
N GLY A 79 5.98 -4.72 9.65
CA GLY A 79 4.55 -4.79 9.98
C GLY A 79 3.61 -4.91 8.77
N ASN A 80 4.16 -4.98 7.55
CA ASN A 80 3.38 -5.23 6.34
C ASN A 80 3.32 -6.73 6.00
N TYR A 81 2.32 -7.11 5.22
CA TYR A 81 2.12 -8.45 4.69
C TYR A 81 2.48 -8.50 3.21
N PHE A 82 2.89 -9.68 2.73
CA PHE A 82 3.44 -9.85 1.38
C PHE A 82 2.83 -11.05 0.65
N PRO A 83 1.53 -10.99 0.28
CA PRO A 83 0.91 -12.01 -0.56
C PRO A 83 1.69 -12.19 -1.87
N VAL A 84 1.91 -13.45 -2.26
CA VAL A 84 2.64 -13.78 -3.49
C VAL A 84 1.91 -13.31 -4.74
N ASP A 85 0.58 -13.34 -4.73
CA ASP A 85 -0.29 -12.91 -5.81
C ASP A 85 -1.67 -12.48 -5.29
N ILE A 86 -2.56 -12.09 -6.21
CA ILE A 86 -3.92 -11.66 -5.88
C ILE A 86 -4.79 -12.79 -5.31
N ASN A 87 -4.53 -14.05 -5.69
CA ASN A 87 -5.32 -15.19 -5.20
C ASN A 87 -5.01 -15.47 -3.73
N ALA A 88 -3.76 -15.22 -3.30
CA ALA A 88 -3.37 -15.30 -1.89
C ALA A 88 -4.12 -14.30 -1.00
N VAL A 89 -4.71 -13.24 -1.56
CA VAL A 89 -5.59 -12.30 -0.84
C VAL A 89 -6.90 -12.94 -0.43
N GLN A 90 -7.41 -13.89 -1.22
CA GLN A 90 -8.67 -14.58 -1.00
C GLN A 90 -9.87 -13.63 -0.91
N PHE A 91 -10.05 -12.79 -1.93
CA PHE A 91 -11.32 -12.10 -2.17
C PHE A 91 -12.44 -13.12 -2.44
N VAL A 92 -13.68 -12.79 -2.08
CA VAL A 92 -14.86 -13.61 -2.38
C VAL A 92 -14.98 -13.81 -3.90
N ASN A 93 -14.83 -12.73 -4.69
CA ASN A 93 -14.71 -12.81 -6.13
C ASN A 93 -13.90 -11.63 -6.68
N TYR A 94 -12.62 -11.85 -7.00
CA TYR A 94 -11.78 -10.80 -7.58
C TYR A 94 -12.24 -10.32 -8.97
N ASN A 95 -12.91 -11.19 -9.77
CA ASN A 95 -13.36 -10.92 -11.14
C ASN A 95 -12.36 -10.15 -12.03
N ASN A 96 -11.07 -10.49 -11.95
CA ASN A 96 -9.98 -9.81 -12.67
C ASN A 96 -9.94 -8.28 -12.46
N GLY A 97 -10.39 -7.79 -11.31
CA GLY A 97 -10.34 -6.36 -10.99
C GLY A 97 -11.51 -5.55 -11.57
N ASN A 98 -12.56 -6.17 -12.11
CA ASN A 98 -13.71 -5.45 -12.66
C ASN A 98 -15.04 -5.99 -12.14
N GLY A 99 -15.78 -5.20 -11.35
CA GLY A 99 -17.11 -5.57 -10.85
C GLY A 99 -17.12 -6.85 -10.00
N GLY A 100 -16.02 -7.15 -9.32
CA GLY A 100 -15.91 -8.26 -8.38
C GLY A 100 -16.50 -7.95 -7.01
N ASP A 101 -16.61 -8.99 -6.19
CA ASP A 101 -16.87 -8.89 -4.76
C ASP A 101 -15.52 -8.91 -4.03
N TYR A 102 -15.10 -7.72 -3.58
CA TYR A 102 -13.80 -7.50 -2.93
C TYR A 102 -13.87 -7.64 -1.41
N HIS A 103 -14.96 -8.17 -0.85
CA HIS A 103 -14.92 -8.65 0.52
C HIS A 103 -13.87 -9.75 0.65
N LEU A 104 -13.21 -9.80 1.81
CA LEU A 104 -12.31 -10.88 2.14
C LEU A 104 -13.10 -12.12 2.56
N HIS A 105 -12.77 -13.27 1.95
CA HIS A 105 -13.29 -14.55 2.38
C HIS A 105 -12.93 -14.79 3.85
N ALA A 106 -13.77 -15.52 4.59
CA ALA A 106 -13.57 -15.75 6.03
C ALA A 106 -12.24 -16.47 6.35
N SER A 107 -11.66 -17.20 5.40
CA SER A 107 -10.35 -17.84 5.53
C SER A 107 -9.16 -16.95 5.15
N SER A 108 -9.41 -15.74 4.64
CA SER A 108 -8.34 -14.84 4.22
C SER A 108 -7.43 -14.54 5.40
N PRO A 109 -6.10 -14.65 5.26
CA PRO A 109 -5.15 -14.22 6.28
C PRO A 109 -5.26 -12.73 6.62
N TYR A 110 -5.94 -11.96 5.77
CA TYR A 110 -6.09 -10.51 5.87
C TYR A 110 -7.45 -10.10 6.47
N LYS A 111 -8.31 -11.07 6.80
CA LYS A 111 -9.55 -10.86 7.55
C LYS A 111 -9.21 -10.39 8.97
N ASN A 112 -9.81 -9.30 9.43
CA ASN A 112 -9.56 -8.69 10.75
C ASN A 112 -8.08 -8.37 11.05
N ALA A 113 -7.23 -8.25 10.04
CA ALA A 113 -5.78 -8.05 10.22
C ALA A 113 -5.36 -6.57 10.27
N GLY A 114 -6.31 -5.64 10.17
CA GLY A 114 -6.06 -4.21 10.32
C GLY A 114 -5.72 -3.84 11.76
N THR A 115 -5.05 -2.70 11.91
CA THR A 115 -4.70 -2.11 13.22
C THR A 115 -5.92 -1.80 14.11
N ASP A 116 -7.11 -1.72 13.52
CA ASP A 116 -8.41 -1.53 14.17
C ASP A 116 -9.20 -2.84 14.36
N GLY A 117 -8.60 -3.99 14.03
CA GLY A 117 -9.23 -5.30 14.06
C GLY A 117 -10.25 -5.55 12.94
N LYS A 118 -10.32 -4.66 11.94
CA LYS A 118 -11.12 -4.85 10.73
C LYS A 118 -10.32 -5.51 9.61
N ASP A 119 -11.01 -5.87 8.55
CA ASP A 119 -10.39 -6.39 7.33
C ASP A 119 -9.40 -5.38 6.73
N LEU A 120 -8.31 -5.88 6.16
CA LEU A 120 -7.46 -5.03 5.33
C LEU A 120 -8.20 -4.63 4.06
N GLY A 121 -7.96 -3.39 3.62
CA GLY A 121 -8.53 -2.85 2.40
C GLY A 121 -9.77 -2.00 2.64
N ALA A 122 -10.60 -1.90 1.62
CA ALA A 122 -11.81 -1.08 1.66
C ALA A 122 -12.94 -1.80 2.42
N ASP A 123 -13.70 -1.02 3.18
CA ASP A 123 -14.96 -1.47 3.78
C ASP A 123 -16.04 -1.45 2.67
N ILE A 124 -16.19 -2.59 1.98
CA ILE A 124 -17.05 -2.70 0.79
C ILE A 124 -18.53 -2.49 1.15
N ASP A 125 -18.99 -3.05 2.27
CA ASP A 125 -20.36 -2.84 2.78
C ASP A 125 -20.68 -1.34 2.95
N VAL A 126 -19.76 -0.57 3.53
CA VAL A 126 -19.94 0.88 3.72
C VAL A 126 -19.96 1.62 2.38
N ILE A 127 -19.10 1.24 1.43
CA ILE A 127 -19.06 1.86 0.10
C ILE A 127 -20.35 1.57 -0.67
N GLU A 128 -20.80 0.31 -0.72
CA GLU A 128 -22.04 -0.09 -1.40
C GLU A 128 -23.24 0.64 -0.79
N THR A 129 -23.30 0.72 0.54
CA THR A 129 -24.36 1.47 1.24
C THR A 129 -24.32 2.96 0.89
N ALA A 130 -23.14 3.59 0.89
CA ALA A 130 -23.00 5.03 0.65
C ALA A 130 -23.27 5.42 -0.82
N THR A 131 -23.07 4.48 -1.75
CA THR A 131 -23.25 4.70 -3.20
C THR A 131 -24.59 4.18 -3.73
N ALA A 132 -25.39 3.53 -2.89
CA ALA A 132 -26.69 3.00 -3.27
C ALA A 132 -27.60 4.09 -3.86
N GLY A 133 -28.06 3.88 -5.11
CA GLY A 133 -28.97 4.79 -5.79
C GLY A 133 -28.32 6.03 -6.41
N VAL A 134 -26.99 6.09 -6.53
CA VAL A 134 -26.30 7.10 -7.34
C VAL A 134 -26.29 6.65 -8.80
N TYR A 135 -26.98 7.38 -9.68
CA TYR A 135 -27.11 7.12 -11.11
C TYR A 135 -26.98 8.42 -11.94
#